data_AF-A0A960HKY5-F1
#
_entry.id   AF-A0A960HKY5-F1
#
_cell.length_a   1.000
_cell.length_b   1.000
_cell.length_c   1.000
_cell.angle_alpha   90.00
_cell.angle_beta   90.00
_cell.angle_gamma   90.00
#
_symmetry.space_group_name_H-M   'P 1'
#
loop_
_entity.id
_entity.type
_entity.pdbx_description
1 polymer ?
#
loop_
_entity_poly.entity_id
_entity_poly.type
_entity_poly.pdbx_seq_one_letter_code
_entity_poly.pdbx_strand_id
1 'polypeptide(L)'
;AKLRDKVDDWSRGHRPDHTPDPDEDDDDPSEVGGGADLILDHLPDRSWVPQDKEPVHLRADDGPDAPAGASGATALATMRGSERRALSRAGQDADPGVRAVWCEPIDGFRAICACLAVAGHTFLASSIIPFNGALHVLGILVALFFAISAFVLYQPFIESDVRRLKRPDAVGFWVRRLLRIYPLFAFALTMYLIVLPEVRPDNLWAYVRLYLFLQIFGEELSGFKGLPSAWYLCNEVIFYFFIPLLAITAARWSNRRRLRTPEQRLRGHLVIGWTMVFFGPLLRTLLYAADVPAPTSLPFSHMEFFGFGIVMAAYTVGARLGVKPPSFFRWVRRHTGQTYALVLIPVAMLAAIGEIWGDGTGIWQDGNIEDRLRFFPYLLAVVLLMSAAAVGPKDAPSNVWLSSKRFKPLSALALHIYLWHQL
;
A
#
# COMPACT_ATOMS: atom_id res chain seq x y z
N ALA A 1 -0.23 -40.45 -14.07
CA ALA A 1 -0.21 -41.45 -15.16
C ALA A 1 -0.55 -40.78 -16.50
N LYS A 2 -1.81 -40.43 -16.79
CA LYS A 2 -2.23 -39.84 -18.10
C LYS A 2 -1.63 -38.47 -18.48
N LEU A 3 -1.05 -37.73 -17.53
CA LEU A 3 -0.34 -36.47 -17.78
C LEU A 3 1.15 -36.67 -18.09
N ARG A 4 1.72 -37.81 -17.70
CA ARG A 4 3.13 -38.15 -17.96
C ARG A 4 3.30 -38.64 -19.39
N ASP A 5 2.36 -39.44 -19.88
CA ASP A 5 2.35 -39.95 -21.26
C ASP A 5 2.22 -38.83 -22.31
N LYS A 6 1.50 -37.75 -22.01
CA LYS A 6 1.38 -36.59 -22.91
C LYS A 6 2.64 -35.72 -23.01
N VAL A 7 3.48 -35.73 -21.97
CA VAL A 7 4.74 -34.98 -21.95
C VAL A 7 5.84 -35.78 -22.65
N ASP A 8 5.81 -37.11 -22.52
CA ASP A 8 6.75 -38.01 -23.20
C ASP A 8 6.51 -38.06 -24.72
N ASP A 9 5.27 -37.92 -25.18
CA ASP A 9 4.91 -37.87 -26.62
C ASP A 9 5.34 -36.54 -27.26
N TRP A 10 5.26 -35.42 -26.54
CA TRP A 10 5.73 -34.11 -27.01
C TRP A 10 7.25 -34.04 -27.14
N SER A 11 7.97 -34.77 -26.28
CA SER A 11 9.44 -34.84 -26.34
C SER A 11 9.97 -35.66 -27.53
N ARG A 12 9.11 -36.41 -28.23
CA ARG A 12 9.48 -37.32 -29.31
C ARG A 12 8.69 -37.06 -30.60
N GLY A 13 9.17 -36.09 -31.38
CA GLY A 13 8.92 -36.00 -32.83
C GLY A 13 8.66 -34.56 -33.29
N HIS A 14 9.38 -33.98 -34.23
CA HIS A 14 9.83 -34.58 -35.48
C HIS A 14 11.22 -34.04 -35.89
N ARG A 15 12.20 -34.93 -36.02
CA ARG A 15 13.36 -34.75 -36.90
C ARG A 15 13.02 -35.40 -38.25
N PRO A 16 13.11 -34.70 -39.38
CA PRO A 16 13.31 -35.33 -40.67
C PRO A 16 14.80 -35.66 -40.85
N ASP A 17 15.08 -36.86 -41.35
CA ASP A 17 16.41 -37.37 -41.68
C ASP A 17 16.89 -36.86 -43.06
N HIS A 18 18.21 -36.64 -43.17
CA HIS A 18 19.06 -36.56 -44.39
C HIS A 18 18.97 -35.31 -45.31
N THR A 19 20.03 -34.63 -45.78
CA THR A 19 21.51 -34.87 -45.92
C THR A 19 22.24 -33.51 -46.08
N PRO A 20 23.56 -33.37 -45.82
CA PRO A 20 24.27 -32.08 -45.91
C PRO A 20 24.80 -31.79 -47.31
N ASP A 21 24.58 -30.56 -47.81
CA ASP A 21 25.28 -29.98 -48.95
C ASP A 21 26.24 -28.89 -48.41
N PRO A 22 27.53 -28.85 -48.78
CA PRO A 22 28.47 -27.89 -48.24
C PRO A 22 28.78 -26.83 -49.30
N ASP A 23 28.06 -25.71 -49.29
CA ASP A 23 28.46 -24.43 -49.90
C ASP A 23 27.31 -23.43 -49.69
N GLU A 24 27.46 -22.47 -48.77
CA GLU A 24 26.92 -21.10 -48.88
C GLU A 24 27.31 -20.26 -47.65
N ASP A 25 28.09 -19.21 -47.93
CA ASP A 25 28.46 -18.11 -47.05
C ASP A 25 27.33 -17.06 -46.96
N ASP A 26 27.49 -16.15 -45.98
CA ASP A 26 26.94 -14.77 -45.87
C ASP A 26 25.70 -14.46 -44.99
N ASP A 27 25.99 -13.65 -43.95
CA ASP A 27 25.42 -12.36 -43.51
C ASP A 27 23.93 -12.14 -43.11
N ASP A 28 23.78 -11.71 -41.83
CA ASP A 28 22.91 -10.65 -41.24
C ASP A 28 21.34 -10.80 -41.19
N PRO A 29 20.60 -10.06 -40.31
CA PRO A 29 19.56 -10.64 -39.47
C PRO A 29 18.21 -9.90 -39.61
N SER A 30 17.18 -10.52 -40.16
CA SER A 30 15.83 -9.92 -40.08
C SER A 30 14.72 -10.95 -40.24
N GLU A 31 13.64 -10.72 -39.48
CA GLU A 31 12.32 -11.35 -39.56
C GLU A 31 12.18 -12.79 -39.05
N VAL A 32 11.63 -12.91 -37.84
CA VAL A 32 10.70 -14.02 -37.51
C VAL A 32 9.43 -13.41 -36.92
N GLY A 33 8.56 -12.95 -37.81
CA GLY A 33 7.14 -12.82 -37.56
C GLY A 33 6.42 -14.06 -38.12
N GLY A 34 5.47 -14.61 -37.36
CA GLY A 34 4.56 -15.66 -37.85
C GLY A 34 4.47 -16.86 -36.91
N GLY A 35 3.57 -16.78 -35.92
CA GLY A 35 3.29 -17.91 -35.04
C GLY A 35 2.17 -17.72 -34.01
N ALA A 36 1.57 -16.52 -33.93
CA ALA A 36 0.52 -16.24 -32.96
C ALA A 36 -0.91 -16.52 -33.47
N ASP A 37 -1.10 -16.70 -34.78
CA ASP A 37 -2.44 -16.72 -35.39
C ASP A 37 -3.11 -18.10 -35.42
N LEU A 38 -2.41 -19.17 -35.04
CA LEU A 38 -2.93 -20.55 -35.10
C LEU A 38 -3.56 -21.07 -33.78
N ILE A 39 -3.64 -20.24 -32.73
CA ILE A 39 -4.19 -20.66 -31.42
C ILE A 39 -5.64 -20.21 -31.22
N LEU A 40 -6.14 -19.26 -32.03
CA LEU A 40 -7.48 -18.69 -31.84
C LEU A 40 -8.63 -19.52 -32.45
N ASP A 41 -8.35 -20.38 -33.43
CA ASP A 41 -9.39 -21.13 -34.16
C ASP A 41 -9.84 -22.45 -33.51
N HIS A 42 -9.31 -22.80 -32.33
CA HIS A 42 -9.61 -24.08 -31.67
C HIS A 42 -10.18 -23.96 -30.24
N LEU A 43 -10.61 -22.77 -29.81
CA LEU A 43 -11.32 -22.61 -28.54
C LEU A 43 -12.83 -22.76 -28.75
N PRO A 44 -13.51 -23.73 -28.11
CA PRO A 44 -14.95 -23.86 -28.22
C PRO A 44 -15.66 -22.68 -27.53
N ASP A 45 -16.62 -22.08 -28.24
CA ASP A 45 -17.53 -21.04 -27.74
C ASP A 45 -18.32 -21.55 -26.53
N ARG A 46 -17.79 -21.30 -25.32
CA ARG A 46 -18.54 -21.33 -24.08
C ARG A 46 -18.32 -20.00 -23.38
N SER A 47 -19.20 -19.06 -23.68
CA SER A 47 -19.40 -17.85 -22.89
C SER A 47 -19.62 -18.25 -21.44
N TRP A 48 -18.69 -17.87 -20.58
CA TRP A 48 -18.84 -18.03 -19.13
C TRP A 48 -19.91 -17.05 -18.66
N VAL A 49 -21.07 -17.59 -18.27
CA VAL A 49 -22.12 -16.86 -17.53
C VAL A 49 -22.02 -17.31 -16.07
N PRO A 50 -21.76 -16.41 -15.11
CA PRO A 50 -21.78 -16.79 -13.70
C PRO A 50 -23.19 -17.20 -13.30
N GLN A 51 -23.37 -18.47 -12.93
CA GLN A 51 -24.60 -18.94 -12.29
C GLN A 51 -24.68 -18.35 -10.88
N ASP A 52 -25.75 -17.61 -10.61
CA ASP A 52 -26.14 -17.20 -9.26
C ASP A 52 -26.35 -18.45 -8.40
N LYS A 53 -25.41 -18.72 -7.50
CA LYS A 53 -25.58 -19.76 -6.48
C LYS A 53 -26.59 -19.28 -5.45
N GLU A 54 -27.73 -19.95 -5.36
CA GLU A 54 -28.66 -19.81 -4.25
C GLU A 54 -27.91 -19.99 -2.91
N PRO A 55 -28.26 -19.22 -1.86
CA PRO A 55 -27.60 -19.32 -0.57
C PRO A 55 -27.88 -20.69 0.06
N VAL A 56 -26.81 -21.43 0.31
CA VAL A 56 -26.82 -22.67 1.08
C VAL A 56 -27.29 -22.38 2.50
N HIS A 57 -28.47 -22.88 2.87
CA HIS A 57 -28.95 -22.89 4.24
C HIS A 57 -28.13 -23.90 5.06
N LEU A 58 -27.17 -23.42 5.85
CA LEU A 58 -26.52 -24.21 6.88
C LEU A 58 -27.53 -24.48 8.00
N ARG A 59 -28.00 -25.73 8.07
CA ARG A 59 -28.76 -26.28 9.21
C ARG A 59 -27.78 -26.42 10.37
N ALA A 60 -28.03 -25.73 11.47
CA ALA A 60 -27.26 -25.90 12.70
C ALA A 60 -27.68 -27.24 13.33
N ASP A 61 -26.77 -28.21 13.36
CA ASP A 61 -26.87 -29.37 14.24
C ASP A 61 -26.37 -28.95 15.63
N ASP A 62 -27.25 -29.06 16.62
CA ASP A 62 -26.95 -28.87 18.03
C ASP A 62 -26.22 -30.10 18.59
N GLY A 63 -24.88 -30.08 18.53
CA GLY A 63 -24.02 -30.99 19.28
C GLY A 63 -23.61 -30.38 20.62
N PRO A 64 -23.77 -31.07 21.76
CA PRO A 64 -23.35 -30.54 23.05
C PRO A 64 -21.85 -30.79 23.19
N ASP A 65 -21.02 -29.78 22.89
CA ASP A 65 -19.70 -29.54 23.50
C ASP A 65 -18.94 -28.43 22.75
N ALA A 66 -19.18 -27.17 23.12
CA ALA A 66 -18.33 -26.04 22.71
C ALA A 66 -18.25 -25.00 23.85
N PRO A 67 -17.06 -24.65 24.35
CA PRO A 67 -16.94 -23.78 25.52
C PRO A 67 -16.95 -22.27 25.16
N ALA A 68 -17.56 -21.48 26.05
CA ALA A 68 -17.33 -20.05 26.32
C ALA A 68 -17.56 -19.00 25.19
N GLY A 69 -18.53 -19.20 24.30
CA GLY A 69 -19.10 -18.13 23.44
C GLY A 69 -20.39 -17.48 23.98
N ALA A 70 -20.88 -17.93 25.14
CA ALA A 70 -22.26 -17.77 25.60
C ALA A 70 -22.66 -16.37 26.11
N SER A 71 -21.85 -15.31 25.96
CA SER A 71 -22.26 -13.96 26.38
C SER A 71 -22.89 -13.14 25.24
N GLY A 72 -22.41 -13.32 24.00
CA GLY A 72 -22.94 -12.61 22.83
C GLY A 72 -24.23 -13.24 22.26
N ALA A 73 -24.30 -14.57 22.25
CA ALA A 73 -25.46 -15.31 21.77
C ALA A 73 -26.70 -15.09 22.65
N THR A 74 -26.50 -14.99 23.97
CA THR A 74 -27.57 -14.79 24.95
C THR A 74 -28.11 -13.36 24.92
N ALA A 75 -27.26 -12.37 24.62
CA ALA A 75 -27.70 -10.98 24.42
C ALA A 75 -28.56 -10.82 23.15
N LEU A 76 -28.25 -11.54 22.08
CA LEU A 76 -29.16 -11.65 20.93
C LEU A 76 -30.41 -12.46 21.31
N ALA A 77 -30.27 -13.56 22.05
CA ALA A 77 -31.37 -14.43 22.51
C ALA A 77 -32.52 -13.63 23.15
N THR A 78 -32.14 -12.66 24.00
CA THR A 78 -33.06 -11.80 24.77
C THR A 78 -33.64 -10.60 24.03
N MET A 79 -33.18 -10.28 22.82
CA MET A 79 -33.72 -9.16 22.04
C MET A 79 -35.09 -9.50 21.45
N ARG A 80 -36.02 -8.54 21.49
CA ARG A 80 -37.36 -8.71 20.91
C ARG A 80 -37.24 -8.95 19.41
N GLY A 81 -38.15 -9.76 18.84
CA GLY A 81 -38.10 -10.12 17.41
C GLY A 81 -38.09 -8.92 16.44
N SER A 82 -38.66 -7.78 16.86
CA SER A 82 -38.60 -6.51 16.15
C SER A 82 -37.21 -5.86 16.16
N GLU A 83 -36.47 -5.95 17.26
CA GLU A 83 -35.10 -5.41 17.41
C GLU A 83 -34.09 -6.23 16.62
N ARG A 84 -34.23 -7.56 16.62
CA ARG A 84 -33.43 -8.44 15.75
C ARG A 84 -33.70 -8.19 14.27
N ARG A 85 -34.98 -8.02 13.89
CA ARG A 85 -35.34 -7.63 12.52
C ARG A 85 -34.80 -6.26 12.17
N ALA A 86 -34.79 -5.30 13.09
CA ALA A 86 -34.22 -3.96 12.88
C ALA A 86 -32.70 -3.96 12.76
N LEU A 87 -31.97 -4.83 13.48
CA LEU A 87 -30.52 -5.01 13.35
C LEU A 87 -30.13 -5.80 12.09
N SER A 88 -30.89 -6.85 11.75
CA SER A 88 -30.73 -7.58 10.49
C SER A 88 -31.04 -6.68 9.29
N ARG A 89 -32.10 -5.87 9.38
CA ARG A 89 -32.39 -4.81 8.41
C ARG A 89 -31.34 -3.72 8.43
N ALA A 90 -30.84 -3.22 9.56
CA ALA A 90 -29.73 -2.25 9.54
C ALA A 90 -28.43 -2.82 8.94
N GLY A 91 -28.23 -4.14 8.99
CA GLY A 91 -27.13 -4.84 8.32
C GLY A 91 -27.39 -5.15 6.83
N GLN A 92 -28.65 -5.21 6.39
CA GLN A 92 -29.08 -5.49 5.01
C GLN A 92 -29.43 -4.21 4.21
N ASP A 93 -30.00 -3.21 4.89
CA ASP A 93 -30.28 -1.82 4.50
C ASP A 93 -29.03 -0.92 4.60
N ALA A 94 -27.88 -1.50 4.96
CA ALA A 94 -26.60 -0.90 4.67
C ALA A 94 -26.45 -0.87 3.14
N ASP A 95 -26.98 0.20 2.54
CA ASP A 95 -26.97 0.50 1.11
C ASP A 95 -25.62 0.04 0.49
N PRO A 96 -25.63 -0.80 -0.56
CA PRO A 96 -24.43 -1.15 -1.30
C PRO A 96 -23.65 0.09 -1.79
N GLY A 97 -24.31 1.24 -1.95
CA GLY A 97 -23.70 2.56 -2.19
C GLY A 97 -22.93 3.17 -1.01
N VAL A 98 -23.22 2.76 0.23
CA VAL A 98 -22.49 3.15 1.46
C VAL A 98 -21.17 2.34 1.60
N ARG A 99 -20.98 1.26 0.83
CA ARG A 99 -19.70 0.51 0.78
C ARG A 99 -18.57 1.24 0.07
N ALA A 100 -18.85 2.25 -0.75
CA ALA A 100 -17.80 3.10 -1.31
C ALA A 100 -17.41 4.18 -0.29
N VAL A 101 -16.60 3.74 0.67
CA VAL A 101 -15.64 4.55 1.41
C VAL A 101 -15.12 5.63 0.46
N TRP A 102 -15.45 6.90 0.71
CA TRP A 102 -14.93 8.00 -0.10
C TRP A 102 -13.39 8.00 -0.01
N CYS A 103 -12.77 7.46 -1.06
CA CYS A 103 -11.34 7.21 -1.25
C CYS A 103 -10.94 7.30 -2.74
N GLU A 104 -11.87 7.65 -3.63
CA GLU A 104 -11.60 7.64 -5.07
C GLU A 104 -10.47 8.59 -5.49
N PRO A 105 -10.31 9.80 -4.88
CA PRO A 105 -9.15 10.65 -5.21
C PRO A 105 -7.81 10.00 -4.86
N ILE A 106 -7.79 9.09 -3.89
CA ILE A 106 -6.57 8.41 -3.44
C ILE A 106 -6.11 7.36 -4.46
N ASP A 107 -7.03 6.75 -5.21
CA ASP A 107 -6.65 5.89 -6.33
C ASP A 107 -5.93 6.69 -7.42
N GLY A 108 -6.39 7.92 -7.68
CA GLY A 108 -5.67 8.88 -8.54
C GLY A 108 -4.26 9.16 -8.04
N PHE A 109 -4.09 9.44 -6.75
CA PHE A 109 -2.75 9.64 -6.16
C PHE A 109 -1.86 8.42 -6.29
N ARG A 110 -2.37 7.22 -5.98
CA ARG A 110 -1.60 5.98 -6.10
C ARG A 110 -1.11 5.75 -7.53
N ALA A 111 -1.98 5.99 -8.51
CA ALA A 111 -1.65 5.87 -9.92
C ALA A 111 -0.56 6.86 -10.33
N ILE A 112 -0.72 8.15 -10.00
CA ILE A 112 0.27 9.20 -10.30
C ILE A 112 1.60 8.90 -9.61
N CYS A 113 1.58 8.50 -8.34
CA CYS A 113 2.78 8.17 -7.58
C CYS A 113 3.50 6.94 -8.15
N ALA A 114 2.78 5.92 -8.62
CA ALA A 114 3.38 4.78 -9.28
C ALA A 114 4.13 5.19 -10.56
N CYS A 115 3.51 6.01 -11.42
CA CYS A 115 4.18 6.51 -12.63
C CYS A 115 5.39 7.39 -12.33
N LEU A 116 5.27 8.31 -11.36
CA LEU A 116 6.37 9.19 -11.00
C LEU A 116 7.50 8.45 -10.27
N ALA A 117 7.19 7.36 -9.55
CA ALA A 117 8.20 6.48 -8.97
C ALA A 117 9.01 5.76 -10.06
N VAL A 118 8.37 5.28 -11.14
CA VAL A 118 9.08 4.74 -12.30
C VAL A 118 10.00 5.81 -12.89
N ALA A 119 9.47 7.01 -13.16
CA ALA A 119 10.27 8.10 -13.72
C ALA A 119 11.48 8.46 -12.85
N GLY A 120 11.31 8.54 -11.52
CA GLY A 120 12.41 8.82 -10.59
C GLY A 120 13.51 7.76 -10.61
N HIS A 121 13.15 6.49 -10.71
CA HIS A 121 14.13 5.41 -10.82
C HIS A 121 14.75 5.33 -12.22
N THR A 122 14.04 5.72 -13.28
CA THR A 122 14.64 5.89 -14.62
C THR A 122 15.69 7.00 -14.60
N PHE A 123 15.46 8.10 -13.88
CA PHE A 123 16.46 9.17 -13.71
C PHE A 123 17.70 8.67 -12.96
N LEU A 124 17.49 7.89 -11.89
CA LEU A 124 18.59 7.25 -11.15
C LEU A 124 19.39 6.27 -12.02
N ALA A 125 18.71 5.39 -12.75
CA ALA A 125 19.35 4.37 -13.59
C ALA A 125 20.11 4.98 -14.78
N SER A 126 19.58 6.05 -15.38
CA SER A 126 20.23 6.76 -16.49
C SER A 126 21.29 7.78 -16.05
N SER A 127 21.33 8.12 -14.76
CA SER A 127 22.10 9.27 -14.23
C SER A 127 21.76 10.61 -14.89
N ILE A 128 20.57 10.73 -15.50
CA ILE A 128 20.08 11.96 -16.12
C ILE A 128 19.02 12.58 -15.19
N ILE A 129 19.46 13.55 -14.39
CA ILE A 129 18.60 14.29 -13.46
C ILE A 129 18.13 15.58 -14.13
N PRO A 130 16.81 15.83 -14.26
CA PRO A 130 16.30 16.96 -15.05
C PRO A 130 16.59 18.33 -14.43
N PHE A 131 16.72 18.40 -13.10
CA PHE A 131 17.13 19.58 -12.34
C PHE A 131 17.56 19.19 -10.92
N ASN A 132 18.41 20.00 -10.30
CA ASN A 132 18.83 19.79 -8.91
C ASN A 132 17.63 19.76 -7.96
N GLY A 133 17.54 18.73 -7.12
CA GLY A 133 16.39 18.52 -6.24
C GLY A 133 15.20 17.79 -6.88
N ALA A 134 15.27 17.37 -8.15
CA ALA A 134 14.21 16.56 -8.77
C ALA A 134 13.89 15.30 -7.97
N LEU A 135 14.91 14.55 -7.55
CA LEU A 135 14.73 13.37 -6.71
C LEU A 135 14.18 13.74 -5.32
N HIS A 136 14.62 14.86 -4.75
CA HIS A 136 14.08 15.38 -3.48
C HIS A 136 12.57 15.61 -3.59
N VAL A 137 12.09 16.21 -4.68
CA VAL A 137 10.66 16.41 -4.94
C VAL A 137 9.93 15.08 -5.11
N LEU A 138 10.48 14.14 -5.90
CA LEU A 138 9.90 12.82 -6.11
C LEU A 138 9.85 11.97 -4.84
N GLY A 139 10.69 12.25 -3.83
CA GLY A 139 10.61 11.60 -2.52
C GLY A 139 9.29 11.82 -1.77
N ILE A 140 8.52 12.89 -2.09
CA ILE A 140 7.17 13.11 -1.53
C ILE A 140 6.27 11.89 -1.78
N LEU A 141 6.44 11.22 -2.92
CA LEU A 141 5.58 10.11 -3.35
C LEU A 141 5.65 8.95 -2.37
N VAL A 142 6.85 8.66 -1.85
CA VAL A 142 7.07 7.58 -0.88
C VAL A 142 6.38 7.89 0.44
N ALA A 143 6.53 9.13 0.93
CA ALA A 143 5.83 9.61 2.12
C ALA A 143 4.30 9.55 1.95
N LEU A 144 3.81 9.88 0.74
CA LEU A 144 2.39 9.82 0.42
C LEU A 144 1.87 8.37 0.42
N PHE A 145 2.64 7.42 -0.11
CA PHE A 145 2.28 6.00 -0.06
C PHE A 145 2.13 5.49 1.38
N PHE A 146 3.04 5.84 2.30
CA PHE A 146 2.90 5.49 3.72
C PHE A 146 1.61 6.07 4.34
N ALA A 147 1.32 7.34 4.06
CA ALA A 147 0.11 8.00 4.55
C ALA A 147 -1.17 7.39 3.97
N ILE A 148 -1.18 7.06 2.68
CA ILE A 148 -2.28 6.38 1.99
C ILE A 148 -2.51 4.99 2.57
N SER A 149 -1.44 4.21 2.78
CA SER A 149 -1.53 2.87 3.35
C SER A 149 -2.13 2.91 4.76
N ALA A 150 -1.65 3.79 5.63
CA ALA A 150 -2.27 3.99 6.94
C ALA A 150 -3.73 4.43 6.85
N PHE A 151 -4.03 5.39 5.97
CA PHE A 151 -5.37 5.90 5.79
C PHE A 151 -6.37 4.80 5.40
N VAL A 152 -6.06 4.01 4.37
CA VAL A 152 -6.97 2.98 3.86
C VAL A 152 -7.10 1.82 4.86
N LEU A 153 -5.99 1.38 5.45
CA LEU A 153 -5.97 0.16 6.25
C LEU A 153 -6.53 0.34 7.65
N TYR A 154 -6.43 1.54 8.22
CA TYR A 154 -6.83 1.80 9.60
C TYR A 154 -8.32 2.13 9.74
N GLN A 155 -8.99 2.55 8.65
CA GLN A 155 -10.43 2.90 8.66
C GLN A 155 -11.37 1.80 9.19
N PRO A 156 -11.29 0.53 8.75
CA PRO A 156 -12.19 -0.52 9.25
C PRO A 156 -12.08 -0.73 10.77
N PHE A 157 -10.88 -0.53 11.32
CA PHE A 157 -10.64 -0.63 12.75
C PHE A 157 -11.29 0.52 13.52
N ILE A 158 -11.12 1.76 13.05
CA ILE A 158 -11.81 2.93 13.62
C ILE A 158 -13.33 2.75 13.55
N GLU A 159 -13.84 2.36 12.38
CA GLU A 159 -15.28 2.17 12.17
C GLU A 159 -15.85 1.11 13.13
N SER A 160 -15.15 -0.01 13.29
CA SER A 160 -15.55 -1.05 14.25
C SER A 160 -15.55 -0.54 15.70
N ASP A 161 -14.57 0.28 16.08
CA ASP A 161 -14.46 0.78 17.44
C ASP A 161 -15.54 1.82 17.75
N VAL A 162 -15.70 2.79 16.85
CA VAL A 162 -16.58 3.94 17.01
C VAL A 162 -18.05 3.52 16.94
N ARG A 163 -18.39 2.55 16.09
CA ARG A 163 -19.74 1.96 15.99
C ARG A 163 -19.99 0.81 16.97
N ARG A 164 -18.98 0.41 17.76
CA ARG A 164 -19.05 -0.73 18.70
C ARG A 164 -19.44 -2.05 18.02
N LEU A 165 -18.95 -2.26 16.80
CA LEU A 165 -19.13 -3.49 16.04
C LEU A 165 -18.05 -4.51 16.42
N LYS A 166 -18.22 -5.76 15.96
CA LYS A 166 -17.16 -6.77 16.07
C LYS A 166 -15.91 -6.26 15.33
N ARG A 167 -14.77 -6.26 16.03
CA ARG A 167 -13.50 -5.81 15.45
C ARG A 167 -13.06 -6.74 14.32
N PRO A 168 -12.34 -6.21 13.31
CA PRO A 168 -11.63 -7.06 12.36
C PRO A 168 -10.69 -8.01 13.10
N ASP A 169 -10.69 -9.27 12.69
CA ASP A 169 -9.74 -10.26 13.21
C ASP A 169 -8.30 -9.86 12.81
N ALA A 170 -7.42 -9.76 13.81
CA ALA A 170 -6.03 -9.33 13.62
C ALA A 170 -5.24 -10.37 12.82
N VAL A 171 -5.39 -11.66 13.15
CA VAL A 171 -4.67 -12.75 12.47
C VAL A 171 -5.12 -12.85 11.02
N GLY A 172 -6.43 -12.89 10.78
CA GLY A 172 -6.97 -12.88 9.42
C GLY A 172 -6.59 -11.62 8.64
N PHE A 173 -6.48 -10.46 9.31
CA PHE A 173 -5.96 -9.24 8.66
C PHE A 173 -4.52 -9.42 8.17
N TRP A 174 -3.63 -9.92 9.02
CA TRP A 174 -2.23 -10.18 8.66
C TRP A 174 -2.11 -11.22 7.54
N VAL A 175 -2.81 -12.35 7.66
CA VAL A 175 -2.77 -13.43 6.65
C VAL A 175 -3.25 -12.93 5.28
N ARG A 176 -4.38 -12.23 5.21
CA ARG A 176 -4.89 -11.68 3.93
C ARG A 176 -3.90 -10.71 3.28
N ARG A 177 -3.17 -9.94 4.08
CA ARG A 177 -2.18 -8.97 3.58
C ARG A 177 -0.90 -9.66 3.13
N LEU A 178 -0.41 -10.62 3.92
CA LEU A 178 0.76 -11.40 3.58
C LEU A 178 0.53 -12.20 2.29
N LEU A 179 -0.60 -12.91 2.17
CA LEU A 179 -0.93 -13.67 0.96
C LEU A 179 -1.15 -12.79 -0.28
N ARG A 180 -1.51 -11.51 -0.11
CA ARG A 180 -1.65 -10.56 -1.22
C ARG A 180 -0.30 -10.06 -1.74
N ILE A 181 0.71 -9.94 -0.88
CA ILE A 181 1.98 -9.28 -1.21
C ILE A 181 3.09 -10.29 -1.45
N TYR A 182 3.19 -11.28 -0.56
CA TYR A 182 4.32 -12.20 -0.51
C TYR A 182 4.55 -12.98 -1.80
N PRO A 183 3.53 -13.54 -2.48
CA PRO A 183 3.78 -14.32 -3.70
C PRO A 183 4.42 -13.49 -4.81
N LEU A 184 3.92 -12.26 -5.02
CA LEU A 184 4.44 -11.36 -6.04
C LEU A 184 5.83 -10.84 -5.67
N PHE A 185 6.05 -10.49 -4.39
CA PHE A 185 7.35 -10.08 -3.89
C PHE A 185 8.39 -11.20 -4.02
N ALA A 186 8.08 -12.41 -3.58
CA ALA A 186 8.99 -13.54 -3.63
C ALA A 186 9.35 -13.89 -5.08
N PHE A 187 8.38 -13.83 -5.99
CA PHE A 187 8.61 -14.04 -7.41
C PHE A 187 9.53 -12.94 -8.00
N ALA A 188 9.21 -11.66 -7.77
CA ALA A 188 10.05 -10.54 -8.22
C ALA A 188 11.47 -10.65 -7.66
N LEU A 189 11.63 -10.78 -6.34
CA LEU A 189 12.94 -10.93 -5.69
C LEU A 189 13.74 -12.08 -6.30
N THR A 190 13.10 -13.24 -6.55
CA THR A 190 13.76 -14.38 -7.19
C THR A 190 14.24 -14.04 -8.60
N MET A 191 13.42 -13.32 -9.39
CA MET A 191 13.84 -12.87 -10.72
C MET A 191 15.02 -11.90 -10.67
N TYR A 192 15.02 -10.92 -9.75
CA TYR A 192 16.18 -10.04 -9.56
C TYR A 192 17.45 -10.83 -9.22
N LEU A 193 17.36 -11.79 -8.29
CA LEU A 193 18.51 -12.63 -7.93
C LEU A 193 18.99 -13.50 -9.09
N ILE A 194 18.11 -13.91 -10.02
CA ILE A 194 18.51 -14.68 -11.21
C ILE A 194 19.18 -13.77 -12.25
N VAL A 195 18.52 -12.65 -12.60
CA VAL A 195 18.91 -11.76 -13.71
C VAL A 195 20.11 -10.90 -13.37
N LEU A 196 20.25 -10.46 -12.12
CA LEU A 196 21.32 -9.57 -11.65
C LEU A 196 22.18 -10.29 -10.61
N PRO A 197 23.32 -10.90 -11.01
CA PRO A 197 24.21 -11.59 -10.07
C PRO A 197 24.82 -10.67 -9.01
N GLU A 198 24.99 -9.38 -9.32
CA GLU A 198 25.62 -8.38 -8.43
C GLU A 198 24.82 -8.11 -7.16
N VAL A 199 23.49 -8.21 -7.24
CA VAL A 199 22.59 -7.99 -6.08
C VAL A 199 22.48 -9.22 -5.20
N ARG A 200 23.13 -10.33 -5.54
CA ARG A 200 23.10 -11.56 -4.73
C ARG A 200 23.81 -11.35 -3.38
N PRO A 201 23.20 -11.81 -2.28
CA PRO A 201 23.87 -11.87 -0.99
C PRO A 201 25.00 -12.90 -0.97
N ASP A 202 25.98 -12.67 -0.10
CA ASP A 202 27.16 -13.54 0.00
C ASP A 202 26.94 -14.79 0.87
N ASN A 203 25.85 -14.84 1.64
CA ASN A 203 25.58 -15.94 2.57
C ASN A 203 24.09 -16.30 2.66
N LEU A 204 23.79 -17.55 3.04
CA LEU A 204 22.42 -18.08 3.12
C LEU A 204 21.52 -17.31 4.09
N TRP A 205 22.08 -16.81 5.20
CA TRP A 205 21.31 -16.06 6.19
C TRP A 205 20.78 -14.73 5.61
N ALA A 206 21.58 -14.08 4.77
CA ALA A 206 21.18 -12.87 4.07
C ALA A 206 20.06 -13.15 3.05
N TYR A 207 20.06 -14.29 2.36
CA TYR A 207 18.90 -14.74 1.56
C TYR A 207 17.65 -14.90 2.40
N VAL A 208 17.73 -15.60 3.54
CA VAL A 208 16.59 -15.78 4.45
C VAL A 208 16.02 -14.42 4.89
N ARG A 209 16.88 -13.46 5.21
CA ARG A 209 16.46 -12.12 5.60
C ARG A 209 15.78 -11.35 4.48
N LEU A 210 16.25 -11.46 3.23
CA LEU A 210 15.57 -10.87 2.08
C LEU A 210 14.14 -11.41 1.93
N TYR A 211 13.95 -12.73 1.97
CA TYR A 211 12.62 -13.33 1.86
C TYR A 211 11.72 -13.05 3.08
N LEU A 212 12.28 -12.71 4.24
CA LEU A 212 11.51 -12.36 5.44
C LEU A 212 11.20 -10.86 5.59
N PHE A 213 11.44 -10.04 4.58
CA PHE A 213 11.30 -8.56 4.65
C PHE A 213 12.22 -7.91 5.70
N LEU A 214 13.41 -8.49 5.92
CA LEU A 214 14.40 -8.02 6.90
C LEU A 214 15.60 -7.33 6.22
N GLN A 215 15.46 -6.91 4.96
CA GLN A 215 16.50 -6.22 4.19
C GLN A 215 16.92 -4.88 4.81
N ILE A 216 15.99 -4.22 5.52
CA ILE A 216 16.22 -2.93 6.18
C ILE A 216 17.04 -3.02 7.47
N PHE A 217 17.22 -4.23 8.00
CA PHE A 217 18.09 -4.45 9.14
C PHE A 217 19.43 -4.87 8.56
N GLY A 218 20.55 -4.26 8.98
CA GLY A 218 21.92 -4.61 8.58
C GLY A 218 22.45 -3.92 7.31
N GLU A 219 23.66 -3.39 7.41
CA GLU A 219 24.35 -2.66 6.33
C GLU A 219 24.60 -3.52 5.08
N GLU A 220 24.87 -4.81 5.31
CA GLU A 220 25.18 -5.78 4.28
C GLU A 220 24.00 -6.06 3.32
N LEU A 221 22.78 -5.70 3.73
CA LEU A 221 21.56 -5.84 2.92
C LEU A 221 20.99 -4.49 2.47
N SER A 222 21.14 -3.44 3.28
CA SER A 222 20.62 -2.11 2.95
C SER A 222 21.34 -1.44 1.78
N GLY A 223 22.59 -1.85 1.47
CA GLY A 223 23.38 -1.35 0.34
C GLY A 223 23.05 -1.99 -1.01
N PHE A 224 21.78 -1.95 -1.45
CA PHE A 224 21.32 -2.42 -2.79
C PHE A 224 21.35 -3.93 -3.05
N LYS A 225 21.58 -4.78 -2.04
CA LYS A 225 21.47 -6.24 -2.19
C LYS A 225 20.00 -6.68 -2.23
N GLY A 226 19.69 -7.67 -3.07
CA GLY A 226 18.33 -8.13 -3.34
C GLY A 226 17.55 -7.16 -4.23
N LEU A 227 16.45 -6.62 -3.70
CA LEU A 227 15.58 -5.69 -4.43
C LEU A 227 15.76 -4.28 -3.83
N PRO A 228 16.49 -3.35 -4.47
CA PRO A 228 16.82 -2.06 -3.87
C PRO A 228 15.62 -1.26 -3.39
N SER A 229 14.54 -1.22 -4.16
CA SER A 229 13.31 -0.52 -3.79
C SER A 229 12.58 -1.15 -2.60
N ALA A 230 12.81 -2.43 -2.26
CA ALA A 230 12.00 -3.21 -1.32
C ALA A 230 12.02 -2.72 0.15
N TRP A 231 12.93 -1.81 0.50
CA TRP A 231 12.96 -1.20 1.83
C TRP A 231 11.60 -0.59 2.22
N TYR A 232 10.91 0.05 1.26
CA TYR A 232 9.58 0.61 1.48
C TYR A 232 8.56 -0.49 1.82
N LEU A 233 8.60 -1.61 1.09
CA LEU A 233 7.71 -2.75 1.33
C LEU A 233 7.97 -3.40 2.70
N CYS A 234 9.24 -3.49 3.12
CA CYS A 234 9.60 -3.98 4.45
C CYS A 234 8.96 -3.11 5.55
N ASN A 235 9.07 -1.79 5.42
CA ASN A 235 8.41 -0.84 6.32
C ASN A 235 6.90 -0.99 6.34
N GLU A 236 6.29 -1.18 5.17
CA GLU A 236 4.85 -1.36 5.04
C GLU A 236 4.36 -2.65 5.72
N VAL A 237 5.08 -3.77 5.55
CA VAL A 237 4.78 -5.04 6.22
C VAL A 237 4.89 -4.90 7.75
N ILE A 238 5.95 -4.27 8.25
CA ILE A 238 6.10 -3.99 9.68
C ILE A 238 4.93 -3.14 10.20
N PHE A 239 4.54 -2.11 9.46
CA PHE A 239 3.40 -1.29 9.84
C PHE A 239 2.09 -2.10 9.89
N TYR A 240 1.88 -3.06 9.00
CA TYR A 240 0.70 -3.94 9.05
C TYR A 240 0.62 -4.75 10.34
N PHE A 241 1.76 -5.17 10.88
CA PHE A 241 1.80 -5.82 12.20
C PHE A 241 1.32 -4.86 13.30
N PHE A 242 1.72 -3.58 13.23
CA PHE A 242 1.33 -2.58 14.22
C PHE A 242 -0.14 -2.13 14.12
N ILE A 243 -0.78 -2.15 12.95
CA ILE A 243 -2.15 -1.63 12.77
C ILE A 243 -3.15 -2.22 13.79
N PRO A 244 -3.32 -3.56 13.93
CA PRO A 244 -4.25 -4.09 14.91
C PRO A 244 -3.86 -3.75 16.34
N LEU A 245 -2.56 -3.72 16.65
CA LEU A 245 -2.06 -3.38 17.99
C LEU A 245 -2.42 -1.94 18.38
N LEU A 246 -2.19 -0.99 17.47
CA LEU A 246 -2.56 0.41 17.64
C LEU A 246 -4.08 0.57 17.80
N ALA A 247 -4.86 -0.07 16.94
CA ALA A 247 -6.32 -0.03 17.00
C ALA A 247 -6.88 -0.61 18.31
N ILE A 248 -6.37 -1.77 18.73
CA ILE A 248 -6.77 -2.42 19.98
C ILE A 248 -6.40 -1.54 21.18
N THR A 249 -5.23 -0.88 21.14
CA THR A 249 -4.79 0.04 22.19
C THR A 249 -5.72 1.23 22.33
N ALA A 250 -6.06 1.89 21.20
CA ALA A 250 -7.02 2.99 21.17
C ALA A 250 -8.38 2.56 21.77
N ALA A 251 -8.85 1.40 21.34
CA ALA A 251 -10.14 0.87 21.71
C ALA A 251 -10.20 0.43 23.20
N ARG A 252 -9.09 -0.14 23.72
CA ARG A 252 -8.94 -0.47 25.15
C ARG A 252 -8.89 0.80 25.99
N TRP A 253 -8.20 1.83 25.54
CA TRP A 253 -8.17 3.14 26.20
C TRP A 253 -9.57 3.76 26.27
N SER A 254 -10.31 3.77 25.16
CA SER A 254 -11.70 4.23 25.09
C SER A 254 -12.61 3.44 26.03
N ASN A 255 -12.44 2.12 26.13
CA ASN A 255 -13.22 1.28 27.04
C ASN A 255 -12.89 1.55 28.51
N ARG A 256 -11.60 1.66 28.87
CA ARG A 256 -11.15 1.97 30.25
C ARG A 256 -11.68 3.32 30.73
N ARG A 257 -11.69 4.32 29.85
CA ARG A 257 -12.23 5.66 30.12
C ARG A 257 -13.75 5.75 29.98
N ARG A 258 -14.44 4.62 29.74
CA ARG A 258 -15.90 4.51 29.55
C ARG A 258 -16.46 5.46 28.47
N LEU A 259 -15.68 5.72 27.42
CA LEU A 259 -16.07 6.59 26.30
C LEU A 259 -17.19 5.93 25.48
N ARG A 260 -18.32 6.62 25.36
CA ARG A 260 -19.54 6.09 24.74
C ARG A 260 -19.85 6.69 23.38
N THR A 261 -19.63 7.99 23.21
CA THR A 261 -19.99 8.66 21.96
C THR A 261 -18.96 8.40 20.86
N PRO A 262 -19.37 8.41 19.58
CA PRO A 262 -18.46 8.29 18.46
C PRO A 262 -17.28 9.27 18.51
N GLU A 263 -17.57 10.53 18.82
CA GLU A 263 -16.56 11.59 18.96
C GLU A 263 -15.53 11.26 20.04
N GLN A 264 -15.97 10.79 21.21
CA GLN A 264 -15.04 10.45 22.29
C GLN A 264 -14.12 9.30 21.91
N ARG A 265 -14.62 8.27 21.23
CA ARG A 265 -13.82 7.11 20.84
C ARG A 265 -12.80 7.44 19.75
N LEU A 266 -13.15 8.35 18.83
CA LEU A 266 -12.21 8.89 17.84
C LEU A 266 -11.00 9.56 18.48
N ARG A 267 -11.14 10.16 19.67
CA ARG A 267 -10.01 10.79 20.38
C ARG A 267 -8.86 9.82 20.63
N GLY A 268 -9.13 8.54 20.91
CA GLY A 268 -8.08 7.55 21.12
C GLY A 268 -7.23 7.33 19.86
N HIS A 269 -7.89 7.21 18.71
CA HIS A 269 -7.21 7.05 17.43
C HIS A 269 -6.49 8.33 16.98
N LEU A 270 -7.09 9.50 17.22
CA LEU A 270 -6.46 10.80 16.93
C LEU A 270 -5.22 11.03 17.80
N VAL A 271 -5.25 10.67 19.08
CA VAL A 271 -4.09 10.76 19.97
C VAL A 271 -2.97 9.88 19.45
N ILE A 272 -3.24 8.62 19.10
CA ILE A 272 -2.22 7.73 18.50
C ILE A 272 -1.63 8.34 17.23
N GLY A 273 -2.49 8.77 16.29
CA GLY A 273 -2.04 9.35 15.03
C GLY A 273 -1.17 10.59 15.23
N TRP A 274 -1.60 11.55 16.06
CA TRP A 274 -0.82 12.75 16.36
C TRP A 274 0.46 12.45 17.16
N THR A 275 0.44 11.50 18.09
CA THR A 275 1.66 11.05 18.78
C THR A 275 2.67 10.54 17.77
N MET A 276 2.27 9.75 16.78
CA MET A 276 3.17 9.31 15.70
C MET A 276 3.67 10.48 14.84
N VAL A 277 2.82 11.47 14.54
CA VAL A 277 3.20 12.69 13.80
C VAL A 277 4.29 13.49 14.51
N PHE A 278 4.18 13.69 15.83
CA PHE A 278 5.16 14.47 16.58
C PHE A 278 6.39 13.67 16.99
N PHE A 279 6.22 12.37 17.27
CA PHE A 279 7.31 11.52 17.74
C PHE A 279 8.17 10.96 16.60
N GLY A 280 7.63 10.86 15.38
CA GLY A 280 8.37 10.39 14.20
C GLY A 280 9.63 11.20 13.90
N PRO A 281 9.55 12.55 13.73
CA PRO A 281 10.73 13.38 13.52
C PRO A 281 11.74 13.27 14.66
N LEU A 282 11.28 13.23 15.91
CA LEU A 282 12.14 13.06 17.08
C LEU A 282 12.91 11.73 17.01
N LEU A 283 12.21 10.62 16.76
CA LEU A 283 12.83 9.31 16.68
C LEU A 283 13.81 9.22 15.52
N ARG A 284 13.48 9.82 14.37
CA ARG A 284 14.41 9.95 13.23
C ARG A 284 15.66 10.74 13.63
N THR A 285 15.51 11.88 14.31
CA THR A 285 16.65 12.67 14.80
C THR A 285 17.52 11.87 15.76
N LEU A 286 16.91 11.05 16.64
CA LEU A 286 17.66 10.15 17.53
C LEU A 286 18.41 9.06 16.76
N LEU A 287 17.84 8.51 15.68
CA LEU A 287 18.54 7.53 14.83
C LEU A 287 19.76 8.15 14.15
N TYR A 288 19.65 9.37 13.62
CA TYR A 288 20.80 10.11 13.11
C TYR A 288 21.82 10.44 14.19
N ALA A 289 21.39 10.81 15.40
CA ALA A 289 22.29 11.14 16.50
C ALA A 289 23.01 9.91 17.08
N ALA A 290 22.44 8.72 16.89
CA ALA A 290 23.03 7.45 17.30
C ALA A 290 23.84 6.77 16.20
N ASP A 291 24.09 7.47 15.07
CA ASP A 291 24.82 6.97 13.90
C ASP A 291 24.34 5.58 13.44
N VAL A 292 23.02 5.36 13.50
CA VAL A 292 22.42 4.10 13.06
C VAL A 292 22.55 3.99 11.54
N PRO A 293 23.03 2.86 11.00
CA PRO A 293 23.17 2.71 9.56
C PRO A 293 21.84 2.76 8.82
N ALA A 294 21.84 3.37 7.63
CA ALA A 294 20.66 3.55 6.78
C ALA A 294 19.41 3.98 7.58
N PRO A 295 19.49 5.07 8.38
CA PRO A 295 18.46 5.41 9.36
C PRO A 295 17.12 5.71 8.66
N THR A 296 17.16 6.20 7.42
CA THR A 296 16.01 6.49 6.56
C THR A 296 15.29 5.23 6.08
N SER A 297 15.92 4.06 6.11
CA SER A 297 15.30 2.80 5.69
C SER A 297 14.43 2.16 6.79
N LEU A 298 14.61 2.58 8.05
CA LEU A 298 13.94 1.99 9.19
C LEU A 298 12.48 2.47 9.33
N PRO A 299 11.57 1.63 9.87
CA PRO A 299 10.13 1.93 9.93
C PRO A 299 9.82 3.10 10.85
N PHE A 300 10.65 3.27 11.88
CA PHE A 300 10.57 4.34 12.86
C PHE A 300 10.79 5.73 12.25
N SER A 301 11.56 5.80 11.16
CA SER A 301 11.86 7.02 10.43
C SER A 301 10.73 7.50 9.54
N HIS A 302 9.56 6.85 9.54
CA HIS A 302 8.40 7.25 8.71
C HIS A 302 7.10 7.33 9.51
N MET A 303 7.20 7.28 10.84
CA MET A 303 6.03 7.21 11.73
C MET A 303 5.06 8.37 11.53
N GLU A 304 5.53 9.57 11.20
CA GLU A 304 4.65 10.71 11.03
C GLU A 304 3.73 10.59 9.83
N PHE A 305 4.18 9.94 8.75
CA PHE A 305 3.36 9.76 7.55
C PHE A 305 2.26 8.74 7.81
N PHE A 306 2.61 7.62 8.44
CA PHE A 306 1.62 6.64 8.91
C PHE A 306 0.66 7.26 9.94
N GLY A 307 1.19 8.04 10.88
CA GLY A 307 0.42 8.75 11.90
C GLY A 307 -0.59 9.71 11.28
N PHE A 308 -0.16 10.50 10.30
CA PHE A 308 -1.04 11.42 9.60
C PHE A 308 -2.13 10.68 8.78
N GLY A 309 -1.79 9.55 8.16
CA GLY A 309 -2.78 8.67 7.53
C GLY A 309 -3.87 8.20 8.50
N ILE A 310 -3.50 7.81 9.73
CA ILE A 310 -4.44 7.46 10.81
C ILE A 310 -5.31 8.67 11.20
N VAL A 311 -4.72 9.85 11.33
CA VAL A 311 -5.44 11.11 11.63
C VAL A 311 -6.49 11.38 10.57
N MET A 312 -6.13 11.29 9.30
CA MET A 312 -7.06 11.48 8.18
C MET A 312 -8.15 10.43 8.17
N ALA A 313 -7.82 9.16 8.45
CA ALA A 313 -8.82 8.09 8.54
C ALA A 313 -9.85 8.37 9.64
N ALA A 314 -9.39 8.83 10.81
CA ALA A 314 -10.27 9.19 11.93
C ALA A 314 -11.19 10.36 11.58
N TYR A 315 -10.69 11.39 10.90
CA TYR A 315 -11.53 12.51 10.46
C TYR A 315 -12.53 12.11 9.37
N THR A 316 -12.13 11.31 8.39
CA THR A 316 -13.03 10.83 7.34
C THR A 316 -14.13 9.95 7.92
N VAL A 317 -13.81 9.03 8.85
CA VAL A 317 -14.82 8.22 9.55
C VAL A 317 -15.71 9.09 10.44
N GLY A 318 -15.14 10.03 11.20
CA GLY A 318 -15.89 10.94 12.04
C GLY A 318 -16.86 11.83 11.26
N ALA A 319 -16.44 12.35 10.11
CA ALA A 319 -17.28 13.15 9.23
C ALA A 319 -18.51 12.37 8.74
N ARG A 320 -18.37 11.07 8.42
CA ARG A 320 -19.50 10.18 8.07
C ARG A 320 -20.49 9.97 9.22
N LEU A 321 -20.06 10.21 10.45
CA LEU A 321 -20.86 10.09 11.67
C LEU A 321 -21.35 11.44 12.19
N GLY A 322 -21.19 12.52 11.41
CA GLY A 322 -21.62 13.87 11.79
C GLY A 322 -20.70 14.58 12.79
N VAL A 323 -19.53 14.02 13.10
CA VAL A 323 -18.54 14.67 13.97
C VAL A 323 -17.90 15.81 13.21
N LYS A 324 -17.99 17.03 13.76
CA LYS A 324 -17.43 18.23 13.14
C LYS A 324 -15.90 18.18 13.24
N PRO A 325 -15.16 18.25 12.10
CA PRO A 325 -13.71 18.27 12.15
C PRO A 325 -13.20 19.65 12.64
N PRO A 326 -11.94 19.77 13.08
CA PRO A 326 -11.31 21.03 13.48
C PRO A 326 -11.40 22.14 12.42
N SER A 327 -11.17 23.39 12.84
CA SER A 327 -11.24 24.58 11.98
C SER A 327 -10.38 24.48 10.73
N PHE A 328 -9.16 23.94 10.85
CA PHE A 328 -8.25 23.71 9.73
C PHE A 328 -8.88 22.84 8.64
N PHE A 329 -9.40 21.66 8.99
CA PHE A 329 -10.02 20.75 8.02
C PHE A 329 -11.32 21.31 7.42
N ARG A 330 -12.06 22.13 8.17
CA ARG A 330 -13.20 22.88 7.62
C ARG A 330 -12.77 23.97 6.65
N TRP A 331 -11.59 24.57 6.84
CA TRP A 331 -10.99 25.49 5.90
C TRP A 331 -10.54 24.75 4.63
N VAL A 332 -9.87 23.60 4.76
CA VAL A 332 -9.45 22.76 3.62
C VAL A 332 -10.64 22.33 2.76
N ARG A 333 -11.74 21.91 3.39
CA ARG A 333 -12.97 21.55 2.65
C ARG A 333 -13.54 22.71 1.84
N ARG A 334 -13.40 23.96 2.30
CA ARG A 334 -13.86 25.15 1.55
C ARG A 334 -12.88 25.58 0.47
N HIS A 335 -11.59 25.30 0.66
CA HIS A 335 -10.50 25.76 -0.20
C HIS A 335 -9.70 24.59 -0.78
N THR A 336 -10.37 23.54 -1.23
CA THR A 336 -9.72 22.29 -1.65
C THR A 336 -8.76 22.49 -2.81
N GLY A 337 -9.16 23.25 -3.85
CA GLY A 337 -8.28 23.58 -4.98
C GLY A 337 -7.04 24.38 -4.56
N GLN A 338 -7.21 25.37 -3.68
CA GLN A 338 -6.11 26.15 -3.13
C GLN A 338 -5.18 25.28 -2.27
N THR A 339 -5.74 24.35 -1.49
CA THR A 339 -4.95 23.42 -0.66
C THR A 339 -4.05 22.54 -1.53
N TYR A 340 -4.54 22.06 -2.69
CA TYR A 340 -3.68 21.37 -3.67
C TYR A 340 -2.62 22.29 -4.26
N ALA A 341 -2.97 23.54 -4.61
CA ALA A 341 -2.00 24.50 -5.14
C ALA A 341 -0.88 24.85 -4.13
N LEU A 342 -1.18 24.85 -2.82
CA LEU A 342 -0.19 25.09 -1.77
C LEU A 342 0.91 24.02 -1.72
N VAL A 343 0.75 22.87 -2.38
CA VAL A 343 1.81 21.84 -2.50
C VAL A 343 3.02 22.36 -3.29
N LEU A 344 2.86 23.41 -4.10
CA LEU A 344 3.99 24.07 -4.75
C LEU A 344 4.99 24.65 -3.74
N ILE A 345 4.55 24.97 -2.52
CA ILE A 345 5.45 25.47 -1.45
C ILE A 345 6.45 24.38 -1.02
N PRO A 346 6.05 23.20 -0.50
CA PRO A 346 7.01 22.17 -0.15
C PRO A 346 7.81 21.66 -1.36
N VAL A 347 7.23 21.67 -2.58
CA VAL A 347 7.99 21.34 -3.80
C VAL A 347 9.13 22.34 -4.04
N ALA A 348 8.85 23.64 -3.95
CA ALA A 348 9.88 24.68 -4.07
C ALA A 348 10.92 24.61 -2.95
N MET A 349 10.49 24.31 -1.71
CA MET A 349 11.40 24.09 -0.58
C MET A 349 12.35 22.91 -0.85
N LEU A 350 11.87 21.80 -1.42
CA LEU A 350 12.71 20.63 -1.73
C LEU A 350 13.68 20.88 -2.87
N ALA A 351 13.24 21.60 -3.91
CA ALA A 351 14.12 22.03 -4.98
C ALA A 351 15.23 22.95 -4.42
N ALA A 352 14.86 23.92 -3.58
CA ALA A 352 15.82 24.79 -2.90
C ALA A 352 16.75 24.00 -1.95
N ILE A 353 16.24 22.97 -1.26
CA ILE A 353 17.08 22.15 -0.38
C ILE A 353 18.16 21.43 -1.19
N GLY A 354 17.77 20.78 -2.29
CA GLY A 354 18.72 20.09 -3.17
C GLY A 354 19.71 21.03 -3.85
N GLU A 355 19.31 22.27 -4.14
CA GLU A 355 20.20 23.28 -4.74
C GLU A 355 21.19 23.88 -3.73
N ILE A 356 20.74 24.18 -2.51
CA ILE A 356 21.57 24.89 -1.51
C ILE A 356 22.49 23.93 -0.74
N TRP A 357 21.99 22.73 -0.42
CA TRP A 357 22.69 21.78 0.46
C TRP A 357 23.07 20.47 -0.23
N GLY A 358 22.70 20.30 -1.51
CA GLY A 358 23.14 19.15 -2.30
C GLY A 358 24.60 19.25 -2.71
N ASP A 359 25.19 18.10 -3.01
CA ASP A 359 26.59 17.96 -3.45
C ASP A 359 26.77 18.15 -4.98
N GLY A 360 25.70 18.54 -5.69
CA GLY A 360 25.68 18.70 -7.14
C GLY A 360 25.48 17.41 -7.94
N THR A 361 25.41 16.24 -7.28
CA THR A 361 25.11 14.95 -7.95
C THR A 361 23.62 14.76 -8.22
N GLY A 362 22.78 15.55 -7.55
CA GLY A 362 21.32 15.42 -7.61
C GLY A 362 20.76 14.26 -6.79
N ILE A 363 21.62 13.46 -6.17
CA ILE A 363 21.29 12.33 -5.28
C ILE A 363 21.53 12.78 -3.84
N TRP A 364 20.59 12.51 -2.94
CA TRP A 364 20.81 12.79 -1.53
C TRP A 364 21.78 11.78 -0.92
N GLN A 365 22.63 12.25 -0.01
CA GLN A 365 23.47 11.36 0.80
C GLN A 365 22.89 11.20 2.20
N ASP A 366 22.88 9.96 2.69
CA ASP A 366 22.35 9.65 4.02
C ASP A 366 23.13 10.41 5.10
N GLY A 367 22.40 11.03 6.02
CA GLY A 367 22.98 11.75 7.15
C GLY A 367 23.38 13.20 6.86
N ASN A 368 23.44 13.62 5.59
CA ASN A 368 23.67 15.02 5.22
C ASN A 368 22.51 15.92 5.65
N ILE A 369 22.76 17.23 5.68
CA ILE A 369 21.76 18.21 6.12
C ILE A 369 20.53 18.22 5.20
N GLU A 370 20.70 18.06 3.87
CA GLU A 370 19.59 17.93 2.93
C GLU A 370 18.67 16.73 3.26
N ASP A 371 19.27 15.60 3.62
CA ASP A 371 18.58 14.36 3.98
C ASP A 371 17.77 14.54 5.27
N ARG A 372 18.31 15.29 6.24
CA ARG A 372 17.60 15.61 7.47
C ARG A 372 16.45 16.61 7.23
N LEU A 373 16.65 17.60 6.36
CA LEU A 373 15.71 18.69 6.14
C LEU A 373 14.51 18.29 5.27
N ARG A 374 14.69 17.40 4.28
CA ARG A 374 13.63 17.04 3.31
C ARG A 374 12.35 16.47 3.93
N PHE A 375 12.44 15.87 5.12
CA PHE A 375 11.29 15.27 5.79
C PHE A 375 10.25 16.30 6.26
N PHE A 376 10.65 17.54 6.56
CA PHE A 376 9.70 18.58 6.96
C PHE A 376 8.82 19.04 5.78
N PRO A 377 9.36 19.38 4.60
CA PRO A 377 8.57 19.57 3.39
C PRO A 377 7.74 18.33 2.99
N TYR A 378 8.25 17.11 3.19
CA TYR A 378 7.46 15.90 2.95
C TYR A 378 6.22 15.85 3.81
N LEU A 379 6.35 16.09 5.12
CA LEU A 379 5.20 16.11 6.01
C LEU A 379 4.22 17.22 5.61
N LEU A 380 4.71 18.40 5.26
CA LEU A 380 3.86 19.50 4.77
C LEU A 380 3.10 19.11 3.48
N ALA A 381 3.80 18.53 2.49
CA ALA A 381 3.19 18.06 1.25
C ALA A 381 2.13 16.99 1.51
N VAL A 382 2.44 15.99 2.35
CA VAL A 382 1.51 14.93 2.75
C VAL A 382 0.29 15.52 3.45
N VAL A 383 0.47 16.47 4.38
CA VAL A 383 -0.63 17.14 5.07
C VAL A 383 -1.56 17.83 4.08
N LEU A 384 -1.02 18.62 3.15
CA LEU A 384 -1.80 19.34 2.14
C LEU A 384 -2.54 18.39 1.19
N LEU A 385 -1.82 17.45 0.59
CA LEU A 385 -2.36 16.49 -0.38
C LEU A 385 -3.43 15.60 0.24
N MET A 386 -3.13 14.95 1.37
CA MET A 386 -4.06 14.03 2.01
C MET A 386 -5.26 14.76 2.61
N SER A 387 -5.09 15.97 3.17
CA SER A 387 -6.23 16.73 3.69
C SER A 387 -7.20 17.13 2.59
N ALA A 388 -6.69 17.62 1.45
CA ALA A 388 -7.52 17.96 0.31
C ALA A 388 -8.23 16.73 -0.28
N ALA A 389 -7.51 15.60 -0.39
CA ALA A 389 -8.02 14.35 -0.94
C ALA A 389 -9.06 13.67 -0.06
N ALA A 390 -8.87 13.68 1.26
CA ALA A 390 -9.65 12.89 2.22
C ALA A 390 -10.67 13.68 3.02
N VAL A 391 -10.70 15.02 2.92
CA VAL A 391 -11.73 15.89 3.53
C VAL A 391 -12.41 16.85 2.54
N GLY A 392 -11.79 17.10 1.37
CA GLY A 392 -12.39 17.93 0.32
C GLY A 392 -13.77 17.45 -0.17
N PRO A 393 -14.60 18.30 -0.78
CA PRO A 393 -15.86 17.85 -1.37
C PRO A 393 -15.64 16.85 -2.51
N LYS A 394 -16.58 15.91 -2.73
CA LYS A 394 -16.49 14.94 -3.83
C LYS A 394 -16.59 15.61 -5.20
N ASP A 395 -17.38 16.66 -5.26
CA ASP A 395 -17.71 17.51 -6.41
C ASP A 395 -16.65 18.58 -6.69
N ALA A 396 -15.61 18.71 -5.86
CA ALA A 396 -14.49 19.59 -6.15
C ALA A 396 -13.80 19.14 -7.46
N PRO A 397 -13.54 20.04 -8.43
CA PRO A 397 -13.02 19.66 -9.75
C PRO A 397 -11.75 18.80 -9.71
N SER A 398 -10.83 19.12 -8.80
CA SER A 398 -9.60 18.34 -8.58
C SER A 398 -9.88 16.92 -8.07
N ASN A 399 -10.83 16.76 -7.15
CA ASN A 399 -11.22 15.45 -6.63
C ASN A 399 -11.99 14.63 -7.66
N VAL A 400 -12.83 15.27 -8.49
CA VAL A 400 -13.51 14.62 -9.62
C VAL A 400 -12.48 14.09 -10.63
N TRP A 401 -11.48 14.90 -10.97
CA TRP A 401 -10.41 14.49 -11.88
C TRP A 401 -9.59 13.32 -11.33
N LEU A 402 -9.20 13.37 -10.05
CA LEU A 402 -8.47 12.29 -9.36
C LEU A 402 -9.31 11.00 -9.23
N SER A 403 -10.63 11.13 -9.16
CA SER A 403 -11.56 9.99 -9.06
C SER A 403 -11.90 9.36 -10.42
N SER A 404 -11.29 9.84 -11.51
CA SER A 404 -11.56 9.35 -12.86
C SER A 404 -11.22 7.86 -13.00
N LYS A 405 -12.08 7.11 -13.69
CA LYS A 405 -11.94 5.66 -13.91
C LYS A 405 -10.62 5.28 -14.58
N ARG A 406 -9.99 6.19 -15.33
CA ARG A 406 -8.70 5.98 -15.98
C ARG A 406 -7.56 5.64 -15.01
N PHE A 407 -7.65 6.08 -13.76
CA PHE A 407 -6.63 5.80 -12.75
C PHE A 407 -6.79 4.43 -12.09
N LYS A 408 -7.97 3.79 -12.20
CA LYS A 408 -8.25 2.49 -11.57
C LYS A 408 -7.31 1.36 -12.03
N PRO A 409 -7.06 1.12 -13.33
CA PRO A 409 -6.13 0.06 -13.74
C PRO A 409 -4.71 0.33 -13.23
N LEU A 410 -4.26 1.58 -13.31
CA LEU A 410 -2.92 1.98 -12.89
C LEU A 410 -2.75 1.90 -11.36
N SER A 411 -3.75 2.30 -10.58
CA SER A 411 -3.78 2.14 -9.13
C SER A 411 -3.78 0.67 -8.71
N ALA A 412 -4.52 -0.19 -9.43
CA ALA A 412 -4.55 -1.64 -9.17
C ALA A 412 -3.18 -2.29 -9.45
N LEU A 413 -2.47 -1.81 -10.47
CA LEU A 413 -1.13 -2.27 -10.84
C LEU A 413 -0.01 -1.60 -10.06
N ALA A 414 -0.28 -0.60 -9.21
CA ALA A 414 0.75 0.17 -8.52
C ALA A 414 1.77 -0.71 -7.76
N LEU A 415 1.31 -1.80 -7.12
CA LEU A 415 2.20 -2.76 -6.45
C LEU A 415 3.09 -3.53 -7.44
N HIS A 416 2.56 -3.90 -8.59
CA HIS A 416 3.31 -4.60 -9.63
C HIS A 416 4.36 -3.65 -10.21
N ILE A 417 3.95 -2.44 -10.62
CA ILE A 417 4.85 -1.40 -11.12
C ILE A 417 5.99 -1.18 -10.13
N TYR A 418 5.66 -1.03 -8.84
CA TYR A 418 6.66 -0.87 -7.80
C TYR A 418 7.64 -2.06 -7.64
N LEU A 419 7.23 -3.30 -7.87
CA LEU A 419 8.15 -4.44 -7.76
C LEU A 419 9.03 -4.65 -9.01
N TRP A 420 8.52 -4.31 -10.20
CA TRP A 420 9.15 -4.64 -11.46
C TRP A 420 9.92 -3.49 -12.11
N HIS A 421 9.68 -2.24 -11.72
CA HIS A 421 10.23 -1.07 -12.43
C HIS A 421 11.75 -0.89 -12.45
N GLN A 422 12.53 -1.69 -11.71
CA GLN A 422 14.01 -1.63 -11.70
C GLN A 422 14.66 -2.84 -12.40
N LEU A 423 13.86 -3.80 -12.89
CA LEU A 423 14.28 -4.80 -13.88
C LEU A 423 14.09 -4.19 -15.27
#